data_AF-A0A5C2RQJ5-F1
#
_entry.id   AF-A0A5C2RQJ5-F1
#
_cell.length_a   1.000
_cell.length_b   1.000
_cell.length_c   1.000
_cell.angle_alpha   90.00
_cell.angle_beta   90.00
_cell.angle_gamma   90.00
#
_symmetry.space_group_name_H-M   'P 1'
#
loop_
_entity.id
_entity.type
_entity.pdbx_description
1 polymer ?
#
loop_
_entity_poly.entity_id
_entity_poly.type
_entity_poly.pdbx_seq_one_letter_code
_entity_poly.pdbx_strand_id
1 'polypeptide(L)'
;MAGTRPKRGRSGSRGGRHQSQRKAVQVVKTKLVSPDVERLGPITTLPNELLVLIFDLAQLSSDAHAKDWIGRMYLCRRWFHILISTPRFWQEIYVSARPEWLELCLSRCAGMMVDVYFTGRFSMNSTISALKEHIRAIRGVTYSPASRSSWKLDIHKLCSMSFPSLRRLEISLETYSEHFAVVKLNPDNLVHLESLELWSCRVPTDPATYVNLRSLKICYCEWSVTFDEVLNALESTRALKELILEDCFSAWRDVFPQYTDVRPARTPIDLPALRTIRLDGIAHALTAQFTKHIRIPSATHITIHTYSNTIPRHPGVFWYLLSPDPSSFSSIFSSATAVNIQVSPGRSEITAKTSTHHLSVQISNPGNLSRYGRLGSHPSEVVDTLIEAFRDAPVSDLSISVSGSHVSETTWENIFRTLNSLERLHFDGVPLHHVFSGLMAASTLEGSAVCCPRLTSIDIKSTVDNGLRLIPKGTRSIVLDILRLRAERGMRLTKLKFKIGHEDEEGGPQLGQKFLGELRSLVGEVKYKASSW
;
A
#
# COMPACT_ATOMS: atom_id res chain seq x y z
N MET A 1 4.44 -45.63 3.11
CA MET A 1 3.67 -44.91 2.08
C MET A 1 4.07 -43.45 2.11
N ALA A 2 5.00 -43.06 1.22
CA ALA A 2 5.55 -41.72 1.16
C ALA A 2 4.82 -40.92 0.07
N GLY A 3 4.07 -39.89 0.48
CA GLY A 3 3.37 -38.98 -0.43
C GLY A 3 4.29 -37.84 -0.87
N THR A 4 4.78 -37.93 -2.10
CA THR A 4 5.55 -36.90 -2.79
C THR A 4 4.67 -35.68 -3.11
N ARG A 5 4.99 -34.51 -2.53
CA ARG A 5 4.39 -33.22 -2.91
C ARG A 5 4.86 -32.78 -4.31
N PRO A 6 4.01 -32.17 -5.14
CA PRO A 6 4.39 -31.76 -6.49
C PRO A 6 5.24 -30.48 -6.46
N LYS A 7 6.38 -30.52 -7.16
CA LYS A 7 7.22 -29.36 -7.48
C LYS A 7 6.42 -28.41 -8.39
N ARG A 8 6.10 -27.21 -7.89
CA ARG A 8 5.63 -26.10 -8.74
C ARG A 8 6.78 -25.56 -9.58
N GLY A 9 6.77 -25.85 -10.87
CA GLY A 9 7.64 -25.19 -11.85
C GLY A 9 7.22 -23.73 -12.03
N ARG A 10 8.07 -22.79 -11.60
CA ARG A 10 7.97 -21.39 -12.01
C ARG A 10 8.73 -21.23 -13.33
N SER A 11 7.99 -21.10 -14.43
CA SER A 11 8.53 -20.65 -15.71
C SER A 11 8.97 -19.19 -15.58
N GLY A 12 10.23 -18.94 -15.94
CA GLY A 12 10.82 -17.62 -15.94
C GLY A 12 10.36 -16.80 -17.13
N SER A 13 9.76 -15.63 -16.84
CA SER A 13 9.73 -14.50 -17.76
C SER A 13 10.45 -13.34 -17.08
N ARG A 14 11.79 -13.34 -17.22
CA ARG A 14 12.68 -12.22 -16.90
C ARG A 14 13.50 -11.90 -18.15
N GLY A 15 12.88 -11.20 -19.09
CA GLY A 15 13.53 -10.68 -20.28
C GLY A 15 12.72 -9.51 -20.82
N GLY A 16 12.99 -8.30 -20.36
CA GLY A 16 12.27 -7.13 -20.88
C GLY A 16 12.55 -5.76 -20.24
N ARG A 17 13.20 -5.68 -19.07
CA ARG A 17 13.45 -4.38 -18.40
C ARG A 17 14.86 -3.79 -18.57
N HIS A 18 15.84 -4.53 -19.10
CA HIS A 18 17.21 -4.01 -19.27
C HIS A 18 17.47 -3.26 -20.59
N GLN A 19 16.54 -3.26 -21.55
CA GLN A 19 16.73 -2.52 -22.81
C GLN A 19 16.18 -1.08 -22.76
N SER A 20 15.26 -0.76 -21.85
CA SER A 20 14.66 0.58 -21.74
C SER A 20 15.55 1.58 -20.99
N GLN A 21 16.35 1.13 -20.02
CA GLN A 21 17.31 2.01 -19.31
C GLN A 21 18.57 2.34 -20.14
N ARG A 22 18.98 1.48 -21.08
CA ARG A 22 20.11 1.78 -21.98
C ARG A 22 19.79 2.88 -23.00
N LYS A 23 18.53 3.04 -23.41
CA LYS A 23 18.13 4.13 -24.32
C LYS A 23 18.03 5.50 -23.64
N ALA A 24 17.71 5.57 -22.34
CA ALA A 24 17.66 6.85 -21.61
C ALA A 24 19.06 7.45 -21.36
N VAL A 25 20.07 6.61 -21.09
CA VAL A 25 21.47 7.07 -20.90
C VAL A 25 22.14 7.51 -22.22
N GLN A 26 21.63 7.02 -23.36
CA GLN A 26 22.19 7.35 -24.67
C GLN A 26 21.56 8.60 -25.31
N VAL A 27 20.38 9.05 -24.85
CA VAL A 27 19.73 10.29 -25.30
C VAL A 27 20.27 11.54 -24.59
N VAL A 28 20.87 11.39 -23.40
CA VAL A 28 21.56 12.51 -22.71
C VAL A 28 22.96 12.79 -23.30
N LYS A 29 23.51 11.87 -24.12
CA LYS A 29 24.86 12.01 -24.68
C LYS A 29 24.98 12.87 -25.94
N THR A 30 23.90 13.39 -26.51
CA THR A 30 23.96 13.98 -27.86
C THR A 30 23.41 15.40 -28.03
N LYS A 31 23.00 16.15 -26.99
CA LYS A 31 22.48 17.52 -27.19
C LYS A 31 22.81 18.56 -26.11
N LEU A 32 24.01 18.52 -25.51
CA LEU A 32 24.56 19.63 -24.72
C LEU A 32 26.09 19.68 -24.85
N VAL A 33 26.60 19.96 -26.05
CA VAL A 33 27.98 20.45 -26.19
C VAL A 33 27.86 21.92 -26.58
N SER A 34 27.74 22.77 -25.55
CA SER A 34 27.93 24.22 -25.70
C SER A 34 29.41 24.48 -25.98
N PRO A 35 29.77 25.40 -26.88
CA PRO A 35 31.16 25.77 -27.17
C PRO A 35 31.91 26.40 -25.97
N ASP A 36 31.25 26.69 -24.84
CA ASP A 36 31.90 27.19 -23.62
C ASP A 36 32.59 26.11 -22.75
N VAL A 37 32.54 24.83 -23.14
CA VAL A 37 33.15 23.72 -22.38
C VAL A 37 34.68 23.74 -22.41
N GLU A 38 35.31 24.43 -23.37
CA GLU A 38 36.78 24.52 -23.47
C GLU A 38 37.42 25.41 -22.39
N ARG A 39 36.63 26.12 -21.56
CA ARG A 39 37.13 26.90 -20.41
C ARG A 39 36.96 26.23 -19.05
N LEU A 40 36.42 25.01 -19.01
CA LEU A 40 36.37 24.26 -17.75
C LEU A 40 37.78 23.74 -17.44
N GLY A 41 38.42 24.36 -16.45
CA GLY A 41 39.71 23.91 -15.93
C GLY A 41 39.66 22.42 -15.57
N PRO A 42 40.79 21.71 -15.64
CA PRO A 42 40.80 20.27 -15.43
C PRO A 42 40.24 19.93 -14.05
N ILE A 43 39.51 18.82 -13.93
CA ILE A 43 38.86 18.35 -12.68
C ILE A 43 39.84 18.26 -11.49
N THR A 44 41.13 18.20 -11.79
CA THR A 44 42.25 18.24 -10.84
C THR A 44 42.41 19.58 -10.12
N THR A 45 41.76 20.65 -10.56
CA THR A 45 41.84 22.02 -9.99
C THR A 45 40.67 22.39 -9.08
N LEU A 46 39.60 21.57 -9.05
CA LEU A 46 38.45 21.83 -8.18
C LEU A 46 38.89 21.87 -6.70
N PRO A 47 38.42 22.79 -5.85
CA PRO A 47 38.65 22.76 -4.40
C PRO A 47 38.19 21.44 -3.75
N ASN A 48 38.78 21.08 -2.61
CA ASN A 48 38.46 19.82 -1.92
C ASN A 48 36.99 19.78 -1.50
N GLU A 49 36.43 20.92 -1.12
CA GLU A 49 35.04 21.11 -0.71
C GLU A 49 34.07 20.74 -1.84
N LEU A 50 34.37 21.17 -3.07
CA LEU A 50 33.57 20.82 -4.24
C LEU A 50 33.69 19.33 -4.57
N LEU A 51 34.87 18.74 -4.42
CA LEU A 51 35.04 17.29 -4.62
C LEU A 51 34.26 16.48 -3.57
N VAL A 52 34.22 16.92 -2.31
CA VAL A 52 33.38 16.31 -1.27
C VAL A 52 31.90 16.39 -1.64
N LEU A 53 31.42 17.54 -2.09
CA LEU A 53 30.03 17.70 -2.55
C LEU A 53 29.71 16.80 -3.75
N ILE A 54 30.62 16.69 -4.72
CA ILE A 54 30.47 15.80 -5.87
C ILE A 54 30.38 14.33 -5.39
N PHE A 55 31.22 13.92 -4.44
CA PHE A 55 31.18 12.57 -3.88
C PHE A 55 29.89 12.31 -3.10
N ASP A 56 29.43 13.25 -2.28
CA ASP A 56 28.16 13.16 -1.56
C ASP A 56 26.99 12.96 -2.55
N LEU A 57 26.93 13.76 -3.61
CA LEU A 57 25.90 13.63 -4.66
C LEU A 57 25.99 12.30 -5.40
N ALA A 58 27.20 11.82 -5.68
CA ALA A 58 27.43 10.56 -6.37
C ALA A 58 27.23 9.33 -5.46
N GLN A 59 27.23 9.49 -4.14
CA GLN A 59 26.92 8.43 -3.18
C GLN A 59 25.40 8.19 -3.15
N LEU A 60 24.60 9.26 -3.15
CA LEU A 60 23.13 9.21 -3.17
C LEU A 60 22.54 8.47 -4.39
N SER A 61 23.26 8.43 -5.52
CA SER A 61 22.78 7.76 -6.74
C SER A 61 23.06 6.25 -6.78
N SER A 62 23.76 5.70 -5.79
CA SER A 62 24.30 4.35 -5.82
C SER A 62 23.66 3.45 -4.76
N ASP A 63 22.44 3.00 -5.01
CA ASP A 63 21.94 1.73 -4.42
C ASP A 63 22.83 0.53 -4.81
N ALA A 64 23.80 0.74 -5.71
CA ALA A 64 24.79 -0.23 -6.12
C ALA A 64 25.90 -0.37 -5.05
N HIS A 65 25.96 -1.58 -4.52
CA HIS A 65 27.00 -2.21 -3.70
C HIS A 65 28.34 -1.47 -3.58
N ALA A 66 28.96 -1.54 -2.39
CA ALA A 66 30.31 -1.06 -2.04
C ALA A 66 31.45 -1.27 -3.08
N LYS A 67 31.26 -2.17 -4.06
CA LYS A 67 32.16 -2.37 -5.20
C LYS A 67 32.33 -1.12 -6.07
N ASP A 68 31.27 -0.33 -6.25
CA ASP A 68 31.33 0.87 -7.09
C ASP A 68 32.01 2.04 -6.35
N TRP A 69 31.90 2.06 -5.02
CA TRP A 69 32.54 3.05 -4.16
C TRP A 69 34.07 2.92 -4.17
N ILE A 70 34.58 1.69 -4.05
CA ILE A 70 36.01 1.39 -4.07
C ILE A 70 36.64 1.79 -5.42
N GLY A 71 35.92 1.63 -6.54
CA GLY A 71 36.40 2.04 -7.87
C GLY A 71 36.76 3.53 -7.95
N ARG A 72 36.04 4.39 -7.23
CA ARG A 72 36.27 5.85 -7.21
C ARG A 72 37.55 6.25 -6.49
N MET A 73 38.00 5.42 -5.55
CA MET A 73 39.26 5.62 -4.83
C MET A 73 40.49 5.49 -5.74
N TYR A 74 40.37 4.86 -6.91
CA TYR A 74 41.48 4.61 -7.83
C TYR A 74 41.64 5.63 -8.96
N LEU A 75 40.84 6.71 -8.99
CA LEU A 75 40.89 7.70 -10.07
C LEU A 75 42.16 8.56 -10.02
N CYS A 76 42.47 9.16 -8.88
CA CYS A 76 43.75 9.84 -8.64
C CYS A 76 44.09 9.90 -7.14
N ARG A 77 45.36 10.17 -6.80
CA ARG A 77 45.83 10.27 -5.40
C ARG A 77 45.05 11.29 -4.58
N ARG A 78 44.71 12.43 -5.19
CA ARG A 78 43.96 13.50 -4.50
C ARG A 78 42.57 13.03 -4.08
N TRP A 79 41.85 12.35 -4.97
CA TRP A 79 40.53 11.81 -4.70
C TRP A 79 40.60 10.74 -3.62
N PHE A 80 41.57 9.83 -3.71
CA PHE A 80 41.86 8.86 -2.66
C PHE A 80 42.03 9.53 -1.30
N HIS A 81 42.91 10.53 -1.20
CA HIS A 81 43.18 11.25 0.05
C HIS A 81 41.94 11.92 0.63
N ILE A 82 41.14 12.61 -0.20
CA ILE A 82 39.89 13.24 0.24
C ILE A 82 38.93 12.20 0.79
N LEU A 83 38.73 11.09 0.07
CA LEU A 83 37.81 10.03 0.47
C LEU A 83 38.23 9.34 1.78
N ILE A 84 39.53 9.04 1.97
CA ILE A 84 40.00 8.39 3.20
C ILE A 84 40.01 9.33 4.42
N SER A 85 40.19 10.64 4.21
CA SER A 85 40.35 11.62 5.28
C SER A 85 39.03 12.28 5.70
N THR A 86 37.94 12.02 4.97
CA THR A 86 36.61 12.58 5.25
C THR A 86 35.73 11.51 5.92
N PRO A 87 35.54 11.56 7.26
CA PRO A 87 34.85 10.49 8.00
C PRO A 87 33.40 10.26 7.57
N ARG A 88 32.73 11.29 7.02
CA ARG A 88 31.35 11.22 6.53
C ARG A 88 31.12 10.09 5.51
N PHE A 89 32.12 9.81 4.67
CA PHE A 89 32.04 8.77 3.66
C PHE A 89 32.13 7.34 4.21
N TRP A 90 32.43 7.19 5.50
CA TRP A 90 32.60 5.89 6.16
C TRP A 90 31.43 5.56 7.09
N GLN A 91 30.38 6.38 7.14
CA GLN A 91 29.22 6.16 8.00
C GLN A 91 28.39 4.93 7.62
N GLU A 92 28.40 4.53 6.35
CA GLU A 92 27.64 3.36 5.87
C GLU A 92 28.61 2.23 5.51
N ILE A 93 28.67 1.21 6.37
CA ILE A 93 29.69 0.16 6.29
C ILE A 93 29.05 -1.14 5.83
N TYR A 94 29.35 -1.56 4.61
CA TYR A 94 28.94 -2.86 4.08
C TYR A 94 29.98 -3.92 4.44
N VAL A 95 29.62 -4.79 5.37
CA VAL A 95 30.46 -5.91 5.81
C VAL A 95 30.34 -7.05 4.82
N SER A 96 31.48 -7.52 4.34
CA SER A 96 31.59 -8.63 3.39
C SER A 96 32.52 -9.72 3.93
N ALA A 97 33.18 -10.49 3.06
CA ALA A 97 33.96 -11.66 3.45
C ALA A 97 35.23 -11.31 4.26
N ARG A 98 35.68 -10.06 4.21
CA ARG A 98 36.91 -9.58 4.83
C ARG A 98 36.59 -8.77 6.09
N PRO A 99 36.75 -9.33 7.30
CA PRO A 99 36.43 -8.63 8.55
C PRO A 99 37.32 -7.40 8.78
N GLU A 100 38.55 -7.38 8.26
CA GLU A 100 39.49 -6.27 8.39
C GLU A 100 38.95 -5.00 7.72
N TRP A 101 38.06 -5.15 6.75
CA TRP A 101 37.37 -4.02 6.12
C TRP A 101 36.49 -3.26 7.12
N LEU A 102 35.79 -3.97 8.01
CA LEU A 102 34.94 -3.35 9.02
C LEU A 102 35.78 -2.50 9.99
N GLU A 103 36.87 -3.06 10.50
CA GLU A 103 37.80 -2.36 11.40
C GLU A 103 38.42 -1.12 10.73
N LEU A 104 38.85 -1.26 9.47
CA LEU A 104 39.35 -0.14 8.70
C LEU A 104 38.31 0.97 8.50
N CYS A 105 37.05 0.61 8.23
CA CYS A 105 36.00 1.60 8.07
C CYS A 105 35.70 2.30 9.41
N LEU A 106 35.57 1.54 10.49
CA LEU A 106 35.26 2.06 11.82
C LEU A 106 36.35 3.01 12.35
N SER A 107 37.63 2.66 12.16
CA SER A 107 38.74 3.55 12.51
C SER A 107 38.74 4.87 11.75
N ARG A 108 38.23 4.89 10.51
CA ARG A 108 38.09 6.10 9.68
C ARG A 108 36.87 6.95 10.00
N CYS A 109 35.91 6.43 10.76
CA CYS A 109 34.71 7.17 11.15
C CYS A 109 34.99 8.27 12.18
N ALA A 110 36.16 8.27 12.84
CA ALA A 110 36.58 9.34 13.77
C ALA A 110 35.52 9.70 14.83
N GLY A 111 34.82 8.69 15.36
CA GLY A 111 33.76 8.88 16.37
C GLY A 111 32.39 9.29 15.83
N MET A 112 32.22 9.42 14.51
CA MET A 112 30.90 9.62 13.90
C MET A 112 30.00 8.39 14.10
N MET A 113 28.70 8.63 14.09
CA MET A 113 27.69 7.58 14.16
C MET A 113 27.62 6.79 12.84
N VAL A 114 27.64 5.46 12.93
CA VAL A 114 27.74 4.56 11.78
C VAL A 114 26.58 3.60 11.70
N ASP A 115 26.25 3.20 10.47
CA ASP A 115 25.30 2.17 10.13
C ASP A 115 26.04 0.99 9.47
N VAL A 116 25.88 -0.20 10.02
CA VAL A 116 26.61 -1.41 9.62
C VAL A 116 25.67 -2.39 8.93
N TYR A 117 26.01 -2.79 7.71
CA TYR A 117 25.21 -3.66 6.85
C TYR A 117 25.92 -4.99 6.65
N PHE A 118 25.47 -6.02 7.35
CA PHE A 118 25.94 -7.40 7.18
C PHE A 118 25.22 -8.06 6.01
N THR A 119 25.81 -7.96 4.83
CA THR A 119 25.24 -8.48 3.58
C THR A 119 26.18 -9.50 2.93
N GLY A 120 25.60 -10.50 2.27
CA GLY A 120 26.39 -11.52 1.57
C GLY A 120 27.11 -12.50 2.51
N ARG A 121 28.37 -12.81 2.22
CA ARG A 121 29.19 -13.78 2.96
C ARG A 121 30.13 -13.03 3.90
N PHE A 122 29.97 -13.19 5.21
CA PHE A 122 30.87 -12.66 6.25
C PHE A 122 31.00 -13.69 7.38
N SER A 123 31.84 -13.43 8.38
CA SER A 123 31.96 -14.25 9.60
C SER A 123 31.72 -13.37 10.82
N MET A 124 30.59 -13.56 11.52
CA MET A 124 30.25 -12.75 12.70
C MET A 124 31.33 -12.88 13.79
N ASN A 125 31.88 -14.08 13.99
CA ASN A 125 32.98 -14.30 14.94
C ASN A 125 34.17 -13.38 14.69
N SER A 126 34.49 -13.16 13.42
CA SER A 126 35.64 -12.36 13.02
C SER A 126 35.36 -10.86 13.11
N THR A 127 34.09 -10.44 13.19
CA THR A 127 33.70 -9.02 13.26
C THR A 127 33.37 -8.56 14.68
N ILE A 128 33.11 -9.46 15.62
CA ILE A 128 32.67 -9.12 16.98
C ILE A 128 33.66 -8.21 17.72
N SER A 129 34.97 -8.44 17.60
CA SER A 129 35.97 -7.61 18.29
C SER A 129 35.90 -6.15 17.83
N ALA A 130 35.87 -5.92 16.51
CA ALA A 130 35.73 -4.59 15.93
C ALA A 130 34.41 -3.91 16.31
N LEU A 131 33.29 -4.66 16.34
CA LEU A 131 32.00 -4.12 16.77
C LEU A 131 32.03 -3.69 18.24
N LYS A 132 32.65 -4.47 19.11
CA LYS A 132 32.76 -4.16 20.55
C LYS A 132 33.59 -2.91 20.80
N GLU A 133 34.70 -2.75 20.09
CA GLU A 133 35.57 -1.58 20.20
C GLU A 133 34.84 -0.28 19.83
N HIS A 134 33.99 -0.33 18.81
CA HIS A 134 33.27 0.84 18.30
C HIS A 134 31.78 0.87 18.65
N ILE A 135 31.35 0.12 19.67
CA ILE A 135 29.93 -0.15 19.92
C ILE A 135 29.09 1.11 20.18
N ARG A 136 29.71 2.15 20.75
CA ARG A 136 29.08 3.45 21.02
C ARG A 136 28.86 4.30 19.77
N ALA A 137 29.61 4.04 18.69
CA ALA A 137 29.45 4.73 17.43
C ALA A 137 28.36 4.07 16.55
N ILE A 138 27.98 2.83 16.84
CA ILE A 138 27.03 2.09 15.99
C ILE A 138 25.61 2.55 16.29
N ARG A 139 25.01 3.21 15.28
CA ARG A 139 23.65 3.73 15.27
C ARG A 139 22.66 2.77 14.63
N GLY A 140 23.08 2.09 13.57
CA GLY A 140 22.23 1.22 12.78
C GLY A 140 22.89 -0.12 12.52
N VAL A 141 22.13 -1.19 12.60
CA VAL A 141 22.57 -2.51 12.16
C VAL A 141 21.51 -3.13 11.26
N THR A 142 21.93 -3.51 10.05
CA THR A 142 21.14 -4.34 9.13
C THR A 142 21.82 -5.68 8.96
N TYR A 143 21.11 -6.76 9.25
CA TYR A 143 21.59 -8.13 9.16
C TYR A 143 20.77 -8.92 8.15
N SER A 144 21.35 -9.20 6.99
CA SER A 144 20.69 -9.93 5.88
C SER A 144 21.64 -10.98 5.27
N PRO A 145 21.81 -12.13 5.93
CA PRO A 145 22.77 -13.14 5.51
C PRO A 145 22.28 -13.88 4.26
N ALA A 146 23.14 -13.98 3.24
CA ALA A 146 22.84 -14.81 2.08
C ALA A 146 22.94 -16.31 2.44
N SER A 147 21.81 -16.98 2.68
CA SER A 147 21.66 -18.44 2.81
C SER A 147 22.75 -19.16 3.63
N ARG A 148 23.07 -18.66 4.84
CA ARG A 148 24.06 -19.28 5.75
C ARG A 148 23.39 -20.12 6.83
N SER A 149 23.94 -21.28 7.21
CA SER A 149 23.37 -22.09 8.30
C SER A 149 23.61 -21.51 9.70
N SER A 150 24.63 -20.64 9.88
CA SER A 150 25.03 -20.09 11.19
C SER A 150 24.21 -18.88 11.66
N TRP A 151 23.19 -18.44 10.91
CA TRP A 151 22.48 -17.19 11.19
C TRP A 151 21.90 -17.12 12.62
N LYS A 152 21.50 -18.26 13.20
CA LYS A 152 20.98 -18.34 14.58
C LYS A 152 21.99 -17.84 15.60
N LEU A 153 23.22 -18.36 15.52
CA LEU A 153 24.30 -18.00 16.43
C LEU A 153 24.77 -16.56 16.19
N ASP A 154 24.77 -16.12 14.94
CA ASP A 154 25.18 -14.77 14.56
C ASP A 154 24.19 -13.71 15.10
N ILE A 155 22.88 -13.94 14.97
CA ILE A 155 21.83 -13.07 15.56
C ILE A 155 21.91 -13.07 17.08
N HIS A 156 22.08 -14.23 17.71
CA HIS A 156 22.20 -14.31 19.17
C HIS A 156 23.40 -13.48 19.65
N LYS A 157 24.56 -13.61 19.01
CA LYS A 157 25.77 -12.84 19.34
C LYS A 157 25.54 -11.34 19.13
N LEU A 158 24.89 -10.96 18.03
CA LEU A 158 24.54 -9.58 17.75
C LEU A 158 23.66 -9.00 18.86
N CYS A 159 22.55 -9.65 19.20
CA CYS A 159 21.59 -9.15 20.18
C CYS A 159 22.10 -9.22 21.63
N SER A 160 23.14 -10.01 21.90
CA SER A 160 23.79 -10.09 23.23
C SER A 160 24.72 -8.91 23.50
N MET A 161 25.07 -8.11 22.49
CA MET A 161 25.90 -6.92 22.66
C MET A 161 25.06 -5.72 23.12
N SER A 162 25.65 -4.86 23.96
CA SER A 162 25.01 -3.63 24.43
C SER A 162 25.33 -2.48 23.49
N PHE A 163 24.36 -2.07 22.65
CA PHE A 163 24.54 -0.97 21.72
C PHE A 163 23.90 0.31 22.25
N PRO A 164 24.62 1.10 23.06
CA PRO A 164 24.04 2.25 23.76
C PRO A 164 23.60 3.38 22.82
N SER A 165 23.94 3.33 21.53
CA SER A 165 23.57 4.37 20.56
C SER A 165 22.69 3.82 19.42
N LEU A 166 22.22 2.57 19.52
CA LEU A 166 21.44 1.93 18.47
C LEU A 166 20.07 2.59 18.35
N ARG A 167 19.78 3.10 17.16
CA ARG A 167 18.48 3.68 16.78
C ARG A 167 17.75 2.83 15.76
N ARG A 168 18.45 2.01 14.99
CA ARG A 168 17.85 1.17 13.95
C ARG A 168 18.40 -0.24 14.00
N LEU A 169 17.51 -1.22 14.08
CA LEU A 169 17.83 -2.63 13.97
C LEU A 169 16.95 -3.26 12.90
N GLU A 170 17.59 -3.83 11.89
CA GLU A 170 16.94 -4.57 10.81
C GLU A 170 17.52 -5.97 10.73
N ILE A 171 16.69 -6.99 10.82
CA ILE A 171 17.08 -8.39 10.68
C ILE A 171 16.19 -9.01 9.61
N SER A 172 16.79 -9.35 8.47
CA SER A 172 16.08 -9.96 7.34
C SER A 172 16.61 -11.35 7.03
N LEU A 173 15.75 -12.35 7.09
CA LEU A 173 16.11 -13.74 6.87
C LEU A 173 15.36 -14.30 5.66
N GLU A 174 16.04 -14.41 4.52
CA GLU A 174 15.52 -15.09 3.33
C GLU A 174 15.58 -16.63 3.50
N THR A 175 14.95 -17.17 4.53
CA THR A 175 14.95 -18.62 4.77
C THR A 175 13.55 -19.19 4.68
N TYR A 176 13.37 -20.22 3.87
CA TYR A 176 12.16 -21.05 3.85
C TYR A 176 12.12 -22.06 5.00
N SER A 177 12.94 -21.87 6.03
CA SER A 177 13.00 -22.80 7.16
C SER A 177 11.80 -22.57 8.07
N GLU A 178 11.18 -23.64 8.57
CA GLU A 178 10.17 -23.57 9.63
C GLU A 178 10.74 -23.04 10.96
N HIS A 179 12.06 -22.87 11.06
CA HIS A 179 12.73 -22.48 12.28
C HIS A 179 13.05 -20.98 12.26
N PHE A 180 12.25 -20.20 12.98
CA PHE A 180 12.45 -18.77 13.14
C PHE A 180 13.64 -18.44 14.07
N ALA A 181 14.30 -17.31 13.82
CA ALA A 181 15.33 -16.78 14.71
C ALA A 181 14.75 -16.21 15.99
N VAL A 182 15.21 -16.66 17.15
CA VAL A 182 14.84 -15.99 18.39
C VAL A 182 15.64 -14.69 18.51
N VAL A 183 14.98 -13.55 18.29
CA VAL A 183 15.57 -12.24 18.51
C VAL A 183 15.30 -11.84 19.96
N LYS A 184 16.30 -12.05 20.83
CA LYS A 184 16.22 -11.64 22.25
C LYS A 184 16.84 -10.27 22.38
N LEU A 185 15.99 -9.25 22.45
CA LEU A 185 16.41 -7.88 22.72
C LEU A 185 16.36 -7.62 24.21
N ASN A 186 17.44 -7.07 24.77
CA ASN A 186 17.44 -6.55 26.14
C ASN A 186 17.03 -5.07 26.08
N PRO A 187 15.88 -4.66 26.65
CA PRO A 187 15.42 -3.28 26.62
C PRO A 187 16.45 -2.28 27.17
N ASP A 188 17.21 -2.67 28.19
CA ASP A 188 18.23 -1.81 28.83
C ASP A 188 19.37 -1.45 27.87
N ASN A 189 19.63 -2.31 26.89
CA ASN A 189 20.67 -2.10 25.88
C ASN A 189 20.19 -1.28 24.68
N LEU A 190 18.89 -1.02 24.58
CA LEU A 190 18.23 -0.50 23.38
C LEU A 190 17.33 0.69 23.69
N VAL A 191 17.68 1.46 24.73
CA VAL A 191 16.90 2.63 25.19
C VAL A 191 16.71 3.69 24.10
N HIS A 192 17.56 3.74 23.07
CA HIS A 192 17.45 4.69 21.96
C HIS A 192 16.90 4.08 20.66
N LEU A 193 16.41 2.84 20.69
CA LEU A 193 15.90 2.18 19.50
C LEU A 193 14.64 2.91 19.00
N GLU A 194 14.73 3.47 17.80
CA GLU A 194 13.65 4.21 17.13
C GLU A 194 13.01 3.39 15.99
N SER A 195 13.73 2.43 15.40
CA SER A 195 13.28 1.64 14.25
C SER A 195 13.64 0.17 14.43
N LEU A 196 12.62 -0.69 14.39
CA LEU A 196 12.77 -2.14 14.45
C LEU A 196 12.12 -2.79 13.24
N GLU A 197 12.91 -3.49 12.45
CA GLU A 197 12.46 -4.23 11.27
C GLU A 197 12.90 -5.69 11.35
N LEU A 198 11.93 -6.61 11.35
CA LEU A 198 12.17 -8.04 11.46
C LEU A 198 11.46 -8.76 10.32
N TRP A 199 12.20 -9.61 9.60
CA TRP A 199 11.67 -10.51 8.58
C TRP A 199 12.00 -11.96 8.92
N SER A 200 10.98 -12.82 8.93
CA SER A 200 11.13 -14.26 9.21
C SER A 200 11.90 -14.57 10.50
N CYS A 201 11.59 -13.81 11.56
CA CYS A 201 12.14 -13.94 12.90
C CYS A 201 11.05 -14.27 13.93
N ARG A 202 11.43 -14.62 15.16
CA ARG A 202 10.56 -14.52 16.33
C ARG A 202 10.65 -13.14 16.91
N VAL A 203 9.50 -12.52 17.08
CA VAL A 203 9.38 -11.14 17.55
C VAL A 203 9.60 -11.10 19.08
N PRO A 204 10.33 -10.09 19.60
CA PRO A 204 10.48 -9.90 21.04
C PRO A 204 9.12 -9.81 21.76
N THR A 205 8.99 -10.44 22.93
CA THR A 205 7.71 -10.41 23.67
C THR A 205 7.65 -9.31 24.74
N ASP A 206 8.79 -8.71 25.08
CA ASP A 206 8.87 -7.70 26.13
C ASP A 206 8.36 -6.33 25.64
N PRO A 207 7.25 -5.80 26.22
CA PRO A 207 6.68 -4.50 25.86
C PRO A 207 7.69 -3.34 25.98
N ALA A 208 8.65 -3.42 26.90
CA ALA A 208 9.65 -2.36 27.11
C ALA A 208 10.53 -2.13 25.86
N THR A 209 10.68 -3.14 25.00
CA THR A 209 11.40 -3.05 23.72
C THR A 209 10.80 -2.01 22.76
N TYR A 210 9.50 -1.73 22.90
CA TYR A 210 8.76 -0.96 21.91
C TYR A 210 8.58 0.51 22.27
N VAL A 211 8.79 0.91 23.53
CA VAL A 211 8.40 2.21 24.10
C VAL A 211 8.89 3.41 23.28
N ASN A 212 10.11 3.37 22.76
CA ASN A 212 10.73 4.48 22.02
C ASN A 212 10.62 4.35 20.50
N LEU A 213 9.92 3.34 19.99
CA LEU A 213 9.83 3.10 18.57
C LEU A 213 8.99 4.15 17.84
N ARG A 214 9.50 4.49 16.65
CA ARG A 214 8.88 5.34 15.63
C ARG A 214 8.54 4.55 14.37
N SER A 215 9.27 3.47 14.09
CA SER A 215 8.96 2.55 13.00
C SER A 215 9.03 1.12 13.50
N LEU A 216 7.96 0.35 13.29
CA LEU A 216 7.89 -1.07 13.60
C LEU A 216 7.43 -1.82 12.35
N LYS A 217 8.28 -2.72 11.86
CA LYS A 217 8.01 -3.55 10.68
C LYS A 217 8.24 -5.02 11.03
N ILE A 218 7.17 -5.80 11.01
CA ILE A 218 7.18 -7.22 11.35
C ILE A 218 6.59 -7.98 10.17
N CYS A 219 7.45 -8.67 9.41
CA CYS A 219 7.08 -9.32 8.16
C CYS A 219 7.38 -10.82 8.22
N TYR A 220 6.39 -11.66 7.93
CA TYR A 220 6.52 -13.12 7.91
C TYR A 220 7.13 -13.70 9.21
N CYS A 221 6.88 -13.05 10.35
CA CYS A 221 7.49 -13.40 11.64
C CYS A 221 6.54 -14.22 12.51
N GLU A 222 7.11 -15.02 13.41
CA GLU A 222 6.37 -15.70 14.47
C GLU A 222 6.29 -14.78 15.69
N TRP A 223 5.12 -14.20 15.96
CA TRP A 223 4.89 -13.39 17.15
C TRP A 223 4.09 -14.20 18.19
N SER A 224 4.76 -14.98 19.02
CA SER A 224 4.12 -15.89 19.99
C SER A 224 3.55 -15.17 21.23
N VAL A 225 2.66 -14.21 21.01
CA VAL A 225 2.00 -13.37 22.01
C VAL A 225 0.48 -13.54 21.94
N THR A 226 -0.24 -13.03 22.92
CA THR A 226 -1.69 -12.86 22.86
C THR A 226 -2.04 -11.55 22.13
N PHE A 227 -3.27 -11.46 21.64
CA PHE A 227 -3.80 -10.23 21.06
C PHE A 227 -3.68 -9.03 22.01
N ASP A 228 -4.00 -9.22 23.30
CA ASP A 228 -3.92 -8.15 24.30
C ASP A 228 -2.49 -7.73 24.60
N GLU A 229 -1.53 -8.65 24.55
CA GLU A 229 -0.10 -8.33 24.67
C GLU A 229 0.38 -7.44 23.51
N VAL A 230 -0.09 -7.69 22.28
CA VAL A 230 0.19 -6.81 21.12
C VAL A 230 -0.39 -5.43 21.32
N LEU A 231 -1.66 -5.36 21.74
CA LEU A 231 -2.31 -4.09 22.04
C LEU A 231 -1.59 -3.31 23.15
N ASN A 232 -1.17 -3.98 24.24
CA ASN A 232 -0.40 -3.37 25.32
C ASN A 232 0.96 -2.84 24.83
N ALA A 233 1.64 -3.58 23.95
CA ALA A 233 2.88 -3.14 23.35
C ALA A 233 2.66 -1.87 22.50
N LEU A 234 1.61 -1.85 21.66
CA LEU A 234 1.28 -0.69 20.84
C LEU A 234 0.86 0.54 21.67
N GLU A 235 0.08 0.34 22.73
CA GLU A 235 -0.32 1.40 23.67
C GLU A 235 0.87 2.10 24.33
N SER A 236 1.96 1.35 24.54
CA SER A 236 3.22 1.85 25.06
C SER A 236 4.04 2.64 24.01
N THR A 237 3.69 2.57 22.72
CA THR A 237 4.42 3.17 21.59
C THR A 237 3.81 4.46 21.06
N ARG A 238 3.59 5.46 21.91
CA ARG A 238 2.90 6.71 21.50
C ARG A 238 3.62 7.54 20.43
N ALA A 239 4.93 7.33 20.26
CA ALA A 239 5.76 8.00 19.25
C ALA A 239 5.77 7.28 17.88
N LEU A 240 5.05 6.16 17.75
CA LEU A 240 5.05 5.32 16.54
C LEU A 240 4.49 6.11 15.35
N LYS A 241 5.27 6.19 14.27
CA LYS A 241 4.93 6.88 13.01
C LYS A 241 4.64 5.91 11.87
N GLU A 242 5.24 4.72 11.91
CA GLU A 242 5.07 3.69 10.88
C GLU A 242 4.87 2.33 11.55
N LEU A 243 3.81 1.63 11.14
CA LEU A 243 3.49 0.27 11.57
C LEU A 243 3.23 -0.60 10.34
N ILE A 244 4.07 -1.60 10.11
CA ILE A 244 3.89 -2.58 9.03
C ILE A 244 3.84 -3.97 9.65
N LEU A 245 2.73 -4.67 9.48
CA LEU A 245 2.49 -6.03 9.96
C LEU A 245 2.12 -6.89 8.75
N GLU A 246 3.00 -7.80 8.35
CA GLU A 246 2.81 -8.67 7.18
C GLU A 246 2.90 -10.14 7.62
N ASP A 247 1.84 -10.93 7.39
CA ASP A 247 1.78 -12.37 7.64
C ASP A 247 2.25 -12.83 9.05
N CYS A 248 2.07 -12.00 10.08
CA CYS A 248 2.62 -12.25 11.43
C CYS A 248 1.60 -12.70 12.50
N PHE A 249 0.31 -12.78 12.17
CA PHE A 249 -0.75 -13.08 13.15
C PHE A 249 -1.02 -14.59 13.31
N SER A 250 -0.49 -15.41 12.42
CA SER A 250 -0.72 -16.86 12.39
C SER A 250 -0.20 -17.60 13.64
N ALA A 251 0.69 -16.96 14.40
CA ALA A 251 1.33 -17.51 15.60
C ALA A 251 0.74 -16.99 16.93
N TRP A 252 -0.31 -16.18 16.90
CA TRP A 252 -0.92 -15.62 18.12
C TRP A 252 -1.61 -16.71 18.95
N ARG A 253 -1.34 -16.73 20.25
CA ARG A 253 -1.70 -17.87 21.14
C ARG A 253 -3.19 -17.98 21.40
N ASP A 254 -3.88 -16.86 21.46
CA ASP A 254 -5.28 -16.74 21.84
C ASP A 254 -6.18 -16.50 20.63
N VAL A 255 -5.68 -16.64 19.40
CA VAL A 255 -6.42 -16.33 18.18
C VAL A 255 -6.90 -17.60 17.47
N PHE A 256 -8.15 -17.97 17.75
CA PHE A 256 -8.84 -19.05 17.09
C PHE A 256 -9.59 -18.55 15.84
N PRO A 257 -9.60 -19.30 14.73
CA PRO A 257 -10.29 -18.92 13.49
C PRO A 257 -11.81 -18.70 13.59
N GLN A 258 -12.40 -18.98 14.76
CA GLN A 258 -13.83 -19.05 14.99
C GLN A 258 -14.32 -18.01 16.02
N TYR A 259 -13.60 -16.89 16.16
CA TYR A 259 -14.01 -15.77 17.01
C TYR A 259 -15.35 -15.17 16.57
N THR A 260 -16.42 -15.62 17.22
CA THR A 260 -17.67 -14.89 17.38
C THR A 260 -17.49 -13.91 18.53
N ASP A 261 -17.39 -12.62 18.23
CA ASP A 261 -17.62 -11.37 19.01
C ASP A 261 -17.56 -11.25 20.56
N VAL A 262 -17.28 -12.29 21.35
CA VAL A 262 -17.46 -12.29 22.82
C VAL A 262 -16.17 -11.88 23.57
N ARG A 263 -15.42 -10.90 23.07
CA ARG A 263 -14.34 -10.30 23.89
C ARG A 263 -14.89 -9.09 24.66
N PRO A 264 -14.49 -8.92 25.94
CA PRO A 264 -14.87 -7.74 26.71
C PRO A 264 -14.40 -6.48 25.98
N ALA A 265 -15.27 -5.46 25.97
CA ALA A 265 -14.98 -4.20 25.31
C ALA A 265 -13.77 -3.53 25.97
N ARG A 266 -12.61 -3.57 25.30
CA ARG A 266 -11.43 -2.77 25.63
C ARG A 266 -11.57 -1.40 24.99
N THR A 267 -11.19 -0.34 25.72
CA THR A 267 -11.09 1.01 25.16
C THR A 267 -10.10 1.04 23.99
N PRO A 268 -10.47 1.61 22.83
CA PRO A 268 -9.54 1.73 21.71
C PRO A 268 -8.28 2.52 22.10
N ILE A 269 -7.13 2.08 21.60
CA ILE A 269 -5.83 2.71 21.83
C ILE A 269 -5.61 3.81 20.80
N ASP A 270 -5.25 5.00 21.25
CA ASP A 270 -4.90 6.11 20.38
C ASP A 270 -3.42 6.06 19.97
N LEU A 271 -3.14 6.06 18.66
CA LEU A 271 -1.81 6.17 18.08
C LEU A 271 -1.68 7.51 17.33
N PRO A 272 -1.55 8.65 18.04
CA PRO A 272 -1.68 9.98 17.47
C PRO A 272 -0.51 10.39 16.55
N ALA A 273 0.65 9.74 16.69
CA ALA A 273 1.81 10.01 15.84
C ALA A 273 1.83 9.16 14.55
N LEU A 274 0.96 8.14 14.45
CA LEU A 274 1.01 7.18 13.36
C LEU A 274 0.62 7.84 12.05
N ARG A 275 1.51 7.73 11.05
CA ARG A 275 1.36 8.30 9.70
C ARG A 275 1.14 7.23 8.65
N THR A 276 1.76 6.08 8.84
CA THR A 276 1.72 4.95 7.92
C THR A 276 1.32 3.69 8.69
N ILE A 277 0.28 3.01 8.22
CA ILE A 277 -0.10 1.68 8.67
C ILE A 277 -0.24 0.77 7.46
N ARG A 278 0.39 -0.41 7.53
CA ARG A 278 0.20 -1.47 6.55
C ARG A 278 -0.08 -2.78 7.26
N LEU A 279 -1.23 -3.37 6.99
CA LEU A 279 -1.63 -4.69 7.44
C LEU A 279 -1.72 -5.57 6.19
N ASP A 280 -0.89 -6.59 6.06
CA ASP A 280 -0.81 -7.43 4.86
C ASP A 280 -0.76 -8.91 5.22
N GLY A 281 -1.37 -9.77 4.41
CA GLY A 281 -1.41 -11.21 4.71
C GLY A 281 -2.07 -11.54 6.06
N ILE A 282 -3.07 -10.76 6.47
CA ILE A 282 -3.78 -11.01 7.73
C ILE A 282 -5.18 -11.53 7.43
N ALA A 283 -5.63 -12.54 8.18
CA ALA A 283 -7.01 -13.00 8.06
C ALA A 283 -7.99 -11.84 8.36
N HIS A 284 -9.04 -11.70 7.55
CA HIS A 284 -9.95 -10.56 7.65
C HIS A 284 -10.56 -10.41 9.05
N ALA A 285 -11.05 -11.49 9.68
CA ALA A 285 -11.65 -11.43 11.02
C ALA A 285 -10.71 -10.82 12.07
N LEU A 286 -9.41 -11.09 11.96
CA LEU A 286 -8.41 -10.52 12.87
C LEU A 286 -8.09 -9.07 12.59
N THR A 287 -8.06 -8.72 11.30
CA THR A 287 -7.88 -7.32 10.91
C THR A 287 -9.04 -6.48 11.43
N ALA A 288 -10.28 -6.98 11.35
CA ALA A 288 -11.48 -6.35 11.92
C ALA A 288 -11.34 -6.11 13.43
N GLN A 289 -10.90 -7.14 14.15
CA GLN A 289 -10.71 -7.05 15.58
C GLN A 289 -9.60 -6.04 15.91
N PHE A 290 -8.49 -6.06 15.18
CA PHE A 290 -7.37 -5.15 15.37
C PHE A 290 -7.77 -3.68 15.13
N THR A 291 -8.48 -3.38 14.03
CA THR A 291 -8.94 -2.02 13.70
C THR A 291 -10.00 -1.50 14.68
N LYS A 292 -10.80 -2.38 15.31
CA LYS A 292 -11.75 -2.00 16.37
C LYS A 292 -11.07 -1.47 17.64
N HIS A 293 -9.83 -1.89 17.91
CA HIS A 293 -9.11 -1.55 19.14
C HIS A 293 -8.04 -0.47 18.97
N ILE A 294 -7.91 0.13 17.79
CA ILE A 294 -6.88 1.12 17.50
C ILE A 294 -7.50 2.32 16.80
N ARG A 295 -7.04 3.52 17.16
CA ARG A 295 -7.40 4.78 16.50
C ARG A 295 -6.16 5.45 15.95
N ILE A 296 -6.22 5.86 14.69
CA ILE A 296 -5.10 6.41 13.93
C ILE A 296 -5.49 7.75 13.29
N PRO A 297 -5.86 8.77 14.09
CA PRO A 297 -6.43 10.02 13.59
C PRO A 297 -5.50 10.79 12.64
N SER A 298 -4.19 10.56 12.77
CA SER A 298 -3.11 11.22 12.03
C SER A 298 -2.59 10.44 10.83
N ALA A 299 -3.13 9.25 10.56
CA ALA A 299 -2.60 8.35 9.54
C ALA A 299 -2.91 8.87 8.13
N THR A 300 -1.85 9.18 7.40
CA THR A 300 -1.90 9.65 6.01
C THR A 300 -1.88 8.52 5.00
N HIS A 301 -1.34 7.35 5.36
CA HIS A 301 -1.18 6.21 4.45
C HIS A 301 -1.66 4.93 5.16
N ILE A 302 -2.80 4.41 4.73
CA ILE A 302 -3.43 3.21 5.30
C ILE A 302 -3.53 2.17 4.19
N THR A 303 -2.89 1.03 4.37
CA THR A 303 -2.97 -0.10 3.44
C THR A 303 -3.36 -1.36 4.21
N ILE A 304 -4.46 -1.99 3.82
CA ILE A 304 -4.99 -3.17 4.48
C ILE A 304 -5.24 -4.22 3.40
N HIS A 305 -4.39 -5.24 3.35
CA HIS A 305 -4.55 -6.39 2.48
C HIS A 305 -4.86 -7.61 3.35
N THR A 306 -6.09 -8.10 3.23
CA THR A 306 -6.56 -9.25 4.01
C THR A 306 -6.97 -10.40 3.12
N TYR A 307 -7.07 -11.57 3.71
CA TYR A 307 -7.66 -12.72 3.04
C TYR A 307 -8.78 -13.37 3.85
N SER A 308 -9.67 -14.06 3.15
CA SER A 308 -10.70 -14.90 3.75
C SER A 308 -10.34 -16.37 3.65
N ASN A 309 -10.17 -17.02 4.80
CA ASN A 309 -9.98 -18.48 4.89
C ASN A 309 -11.30 -19.25 4.88
N THR A 310 -12.38 -18.60 5.29
CA THR A 310 -13.72 -19.16 5.30
C THR A 310 -14.48 -18.61 4.09
N ILE A 311 -15.31 -19.46 3.47
CA ILE A 311 -16.40 -18.95 2.64
C ILE A 311 -17.36 -18.33 3.67
N PRO A 312 -17.49 -17.01 3.72
CA PRO A 312 -18.39 -16.42 4.69
C PRO A 312 -19.80 -16.86 4.32
N ARG A 313 -20.50 -17.40 5.30
CA ARG A 313 -21.92 -17.74 5.15
C ARG A 313 -22.78 -16.48 5.01
N HIS A 314 -22.25 -15.33 5.42
CA HIS A 314 -22.91 -14.04 5.35
C HIS A 314 -22.07 -13.02 4.57
N PRO A 315 -22.57 -12.59 3.41
CA PRO A 315 -21.82 -11.74 2.50
C PRO A 315 -21.58 -10.30 2.95
N GLY A 316 -22.42 -9.75 3.82
CA GLY A 316 -22.17 -8.47 4.49
C GLY A 316 -21.00 -8.48 5.48
N VAL A 317 -20.46 -9.65 5.85
CA VAL A 317 -19.47 -9.75 6.95
C VAL A 317 -18.10 -9.17 6.59
N PHE A 318 -17.79 -9.08 5.29
CA PHE A 318 -16.47 -8.64 4.83
C PHE A 318 -16.12 -7.21 5.23
N TRP A 319 -17.10 -6.34 5.44
CA TRP A 319 -16.85 -4.91 5.72
C TRP A 319 -17.07 -4.50 7.18
N TYR A 320 -17.47 -5.43 8.06
CA TYR A 320 -17.23 -5.30 9.51
C TYR A 320 -15.73 -5.28 9.86
N LEU A 321 -14.85 -5.39 8.86
CA LEU A 321 -13.42 -5.05 8.95
C LEU A 321 -13.18 -3.65 9.50
N LEU A 322 -14.08 -2.72 9.21
CA LEU A 322 -14.01 -1.40 9.79
C LEU A 322 -14.75 -1.45 11.12
N SER A 323 -14.19 -0.78 12.13
CA SER A 323 -14.90 -0.49 13.38
C SER A 323 -16.34 -0.10 13.07
N PRO A 324 -17.36 -0.50 13.87
CA PRO A 324 -18.74 -0.03 13.69
C PRO A 324 -18.84 1.50 13.54
N ASP A 325 -17.83 2.21 14.03
CA ASP A 325 -17.57 3.60 13.72
C ASP A 325 -16.22 3.73 12.95
N PRO A 326 -16.21 3.67 11.60
CA PRO A 326 -15.00 3.80 10.78
C PRO A 326 -14.31 5.16 10.97
N SER A 327 -15.10 6.20 11.26
CA SER A 327 -14.58 7.55 11.50
C SER A 327 -13.73 7.63 12.77
N SER A 328 -14.05 6.80 13.79
CA SER A 328 -13.20 6.66 14.98
C SER A 328 -11.84 6.01 14.69
N PHE A 329 -11.77 5.12 13.70
CA PHE A 329 -10.52 4.49 13.30
C PHE A 329 -9.62 5.49 12.58
N SER A 330 -10.14 6.20 11.57
CA SER A 330 -9.37 7.19 10.81
C SER A 330 -10.24 8.32 10.24
N SER A 331 -9.67 9.53 10.24
CA SER A 331 -10.29 10.73 9.65
C SER A 331 -10.50 10.66 8.14
N ILE A 332 -9.89 9.70 7.43
CA ILE A 332 -10.11 9.54 5.99
C ILE A 332 -11.58 9.21 5.67
N PHE A 333 -12.30 8.55 6.57
CA PHE A 333 -13.70 8.19 6.40
C PHE A 333 -14.66 9.39 6.43
N SER A 334 -14.24 10.51 7.04
CA SER A 334 -14.99 11.77 7.08
C SER A 334 -14.39 12.87 6.21
N SER A 335 -13.24 12.65 5.58
CA SER A 335 -12.54 13.67 4.77
C SER A 335 -12.30 13.29 3.32
N ALA A 336 -12.54 12.03 2.93
CA ALA A 336 -12.30 11.54 1.58
C ALA A 336 -13.04 12.39 0.52
N THR A 337 -12.29 12.85 -0.47
CA THR A 337 -12.87 13.59 -1.61
C THR A 337 -13.06 12.71 -2.84
N ALA A 338 -12.38 11.55 -2.88
CA ALA A 338 -12.51 10.59 -3.95
C ALA A 338 -12.47 9.16 -3.41
N VAL A 339 -13.39 8.32 -3.89
CA VAL A 339 -13.57 6.92 -3.49
C VAL A 339 -13.67 6.06 -4.73
N ASN A 340 -12.93 4.96 -4.78
CA ASN A 340 -12.99 3.97 -5.85
C ASN A 340 -13.20 2.57 -5.25
N ILE A 341 -14.31 1.95 -5.62
CA ILE A 341 -14.77 0.64 -5.20
C ILE A 341 -14.64 -0.31 -6.39
N GLN A 342 -13.93 -1.41 -6.21
CA GLN A 342 -13.78 -2.46 -7.20
C GLN A 342 -14.18 -3.80 -6.60
N VAL A 343 -15.20 -4.44 -7.17
CA VAL A 343 -15.70 -5.75 -6.75
C VAL A 343 -15.57 -6.70 -7.94
N SER A 344 -14.77 -7.74 -7.78
CA SER A 344 -14.52 -8.75 -8.81
C SER A 344 -14.55 -10.14 -8.20
N PRO A 345 -14.75 -11.21 -8.99
CA PRO A 345 -14.70 -12.58 -8.48
C PRO A 345 -13.39 -12.85 -7.71
N GLY A 346 -13.50 -13.05 -6.40
CA GLY A 346 -12.37 -13.35 -5.51
C GLY A 346 -11.55 -12.14 -5.04
N ARG A 347 -11.91 -10.91 -5.41
CA ARG A 347 -11.22 -9.70 -4.93
C ARG A 347 -12.19 -8.53 -4.80
N SER A 348 -12.25 -7.97 -3.60
CA SER A 348 -12.90 -6.69 -3.32
C SER A 348 -11.85 -5.69 -2.89
N GLU A 349 -11.91 -4.48 -3.42
CA GLU A 349 -10.96 -3.43 -3.15
C GLU A 349 -11.69 -2.10 -3.02
N ILE A 350 -11.31 -1.33 -2.01
CA ILE A 350 -11.70 0.06 -1.86
C ILE A 350 -10.46 0.92 -1.71
N THR A 351 -10.45 2.02 -2.43
CA THR A 351 -9.43 3.05 -2.32
C THR A 351 -10.11 4.38 -2.05
N ALA A 352 -9.65 5.11 -1.04
CA ALA A 352 -10.12 6.45 -0.75
C ALA A 352 -8.92 7.40 -0.69
N LYS A 353 -9.13 8.65 -1.09
CA LYS A 353 -8.06 9.66 -1.11
C LYS A 353 -8.56 11.07 -0.85
N THR A 354 -7.66 11.85 -0.27
CA THR A 354 -7.71 13.32 -0.21
C THR A 354 -6.46 13.88 -0.90
N SER A 355 -6.15 15.17 -0.73
CA SER A 355 -4.88 15.73 -1.18
C SER A 355 -3.67 15.20 -0.40
N THR A 356 -3.88 14.71 0.83
CA THR A 356 -2.82 14.36 1.77
C THR A 356 -2.95 12.97 2.38
N HIS A 357 -4.12 12.33 2.24
CA HIS A 357 -4.41 11.02 2.83
C HIS A 357 -4.76 10.00 1.75
N HIS A 358 -4.36 8.76 1.99
CA HIS A 358 -4.62 7.60 1.14
C HIS A 358 -5.00 6.38 1.97
N LEU A 359 -6.10 5.75 1.59
CA LEU A 359 -6.57 4.47 2.11
C LEU A 359 -6.67 3.49 0.95
N SER A 360 -6.15 2.29 1.15
CA SER A 360 -6.36 1.12 0.29
C SER A 360 -6.72 -0.07 1.16
N VAL A 361 -7.90 -0.65 0.95
CA VAL A 361 -8.32 -1.90 1.60
C VAL A 361 -8.64 -2.91 0.52
N GLN A 362 -7.87 -3.99 0.47
CA GLN A 362 -8.06 -5.10 -0.43
C GLN A 362 -8.37 -6.37 0.37
N ILE A 363 -9.43 -7.06 -0.03
CA ILE A 363 -9.83 -8.35 0.50
C ILE A 363 -9.70 -9.35 -0.64
N SER A 364 -8.83 -10.35 -0.47
CA SER A 364 -8.62 -11.40 -1.45
C SER A 364 -9.20 -12.73 -0.95
N ASN A 365 -9.89 -13.47 -1.80
CA ASN A 365 -10.27 -14.85 -1.52
C ASN A 365 -9.29 -15.78 -2.25
N PRO A 366 -8.28 -16.35 -1.56
CA PRO A 366 -7.28 -17.21 -2.18
C PRO A 366 -7.85 -18.56 -2.63
N GLY A 367 -9.09 -18.90 -2.24
CA GLY A 367 -9.75 -20.12 -2.69
C GLY A 367 -10.00 -20.08 -4.20
N ASN A 368 -9.56 -21.12 -4.92
CA ASN A 368 -9.88 -21.35 -6.33
C ASN A 368 -11.41 -21.45 -6.51
N LEU A 369 -12.06 -20.30 -6.71
CA LEU A 369 -13.49 -20.11 -6.94
C LEU A 369 -14.00 -20.74 -8.25
N SER A 370 -13.19 -21.54 -8.95
CA SER A 370 -13.61 -22.19 -10.19
C SER A 370 -14.49 -23.42 -9.99
N ARG A 371 -14.57 -24.01 -8.78
CA ARG A 371 -15.27 -25.30 -8.59
C ARG A 371 -16.49 -25.30 -7.67
N TYR A 372 -16.63 -24.34 -6.78
CA TYR A 372 -17.78 -24.29 -5.87
C TYR A 372 -18.59 -23.04 -6.17
N GLY A 373 -19.87 -23.26 -6.51
CA GLY A 373 -20.75 -22.31 -7.16
C GLY A 373 -20.94 -20.96 -6.46
N ARG A 374 -21.72 -20.10 -7.13
CA ARG A 374 -22.01 -18.67 -6.91
C ARG A 374 -22.55 -18.26 -5.52
N LEU A 375 -22.05 -18.79 -4.40
CA LEU A 375 -22.30 -18.24 -3.05
C LEU A 375 -21.45 -16.99 -2.79
N GLY A 376 -21.31 -16.12 -3.80
CA GLY A 376 -20.64 -14.83 -3.67
C GLY A 376 -21.56 -13.83 -3.01
N SER A 377 -20.96 -12.87 -2.29
CA SER A 377 -21.68 -11.73 -1.75
C SER A 377 -22.41 -10.92 -2.80
N HIS A 378 -23.67 -10.55 -2.50
CA HIS A 378 -24.40 -9.58 -3.32
C HIS A 378 -23.60 -8.26 -3.30
N PRO A 379 -23.12 -7.77 -4.46
CA PRO A 379 -22.33 -6.55 -4.51
C PRO A 379 -23.04 -5.34 -3.92
N SER A 380 -24.38 -5.32 -3.98
CA SER A 380 -25.20 -4.30 -3.33
C SER A 380 -24.87 -4.14 -1.85
N GLU A 381 -24.88 -5.23 -1.06
CA GLU A 381 -24.59 -5.16 0.39
C GLU A 381 -23.19 -4.61 0.66
N VAL A 382 -22.22 -5.04 -0.15
CA VAL A 382 -20.83 -4.56 -0.08
C VAL A 382 -20.76 -3.07 -0.36
N VAL A 383 -21.40 -2.63 -1.44
CA VAL A 383 -21.40 -1.21 -1.84
C VAL A 383 -22.14 -0.36 -0.80
N ASP A 384 -23.31 -0.78 -0.33
CA ASP A 384 -24.07 -0.06 0.70
C ASP A 384 -23.26 0.12 1.99
N THR A 385 -22.63 -0.95 2.49
CA THR A 385 -21.81 -0.87 3.70
C THR A 385 -20.61 0.06 3.53
N LEU A 386 -19.96 0.01 2.36
CA LEU A 386 -18.83 0.89 2.05
C LEU A 386 -19.26 2.35 1.96
N ILE A 387 -20.40 2.62 1.34
CA ILE A 387 -20.91 3.99 1.18
C ILE A 387 -21.32 4.57 2.53
N GLU A 388 -21.93 3.76 3.40
CA GLU A 388 -22.26 4.17 4.76
C GLU A 388 -21.01 4.58 5.56
N ALA A 389 -19.88 3.90 5.34
CA ALA A 389 -18.61 4.27 5.97
C ALA A 389 -18.06 5.65 5.54
N PHE A 390 -18.50 6.19 4.41
CA PHE A 390 -18.12 7.52 3.89
C PHE A 390 -19.28 8.53 3.92
N ARG A 391 -20.34 8.26 4.70
CA ARG A 391 -21.53 9.13 4.74
C ARG A 391 -21.25 10.58 5.10
N ASP A 392 -20.25 10.81 5.96
CA ASP A 392 -19.89 12.14 6.44
C ASP A 392 -18.77 12.78 5.59
N ALA A 393 -18.24 12.07 4.59
CA ALA A 393 -17.17 12.56 3.74
C ALA A 393 -17.71 13.40 2.57
N PRO A 394 -17.00 14.47 2.18
CA PRO A 394 -17.35 15.30 1.01
C PRO A 394 -16.90 14.62 -0.30
N VAL A 395 -17.39 13.40 -0.56
CA VAL A 395 -17.00 12.62 -1.74
C VAL A 395 -17.50 13.31 -3.01
N SER A 396 -16.55 13.84 -3.78
CA SER A 396 -16.78 14.54 -5.05
C SER A 396 -16.55 13.65 -6.27
N ASP A 397 -15.77 12.57 -6.13
CA ASP A 397 -15.39 11.67 -7.22
C ASP A 397 -15.59 10.21 -6.76
N LEU A 398 -16.58 9.54 -7.33
CA LEU A 398 -16.91 8.14 -7.01
C LEU A 398 -16.66 7.27 -8.24
N SER A 399 -15.92 6.19 -8.06
CA SER A 399 -15.71 5.15 -9.07
C SER A 399 -16.19 3.80 -8.56
N ILE A 400 -17.10 3.12 -9.28
CA ILE A 400 -17.63 1.81 -8.91
C ILE A 400 -17.44 0.83 -10.08
N SER A 401 -16.63 -0.20 -9.89
CA SER A 401 -16.40 -1.26 -10.88
C SER A 401 -16.85 -2.60 -10.32
N VAL A 402 -17.91 -3.20 -10.85
CA VAL A 402 -18.43 -4.49 -10.39
C VAL A 402 -18.41 -5.50 -11.55
N SER A 403 -17.79 -6.66 -11.35
CA SER A 403 -17.71 -7.73 -12.37
C SER A 403 -18.60 -8.92 -12.03
N GLY A 404 -19.34 -9.43 -13.01
CA GLY A 404 -20.14 -10.67 -12.91
C GLY A 404 -21.42 -10.58 -12.08
N SER A 405 -21.84 -9.37 -11.68
CA SER A 405 -23.02 -9.14 -10.84
C SER A 405 -23.46 -7.67 -10.93
N HIS A 406 -24.70 -7.38 -10.52
CA HIS A 406 -25.29 -6.04 -10.63
C HIS A 406 -25.51 -5.40 -9.27
N VAL A 407 -25.31 -4.09 -9.20
CA VAL A 407 -25.73 -3.25 -8.07
C VAL A 407 -27.19 -2.88 -8.27
N SER A 408 -28.03 -3.16 -7.28
CA SER A 408 -29.47 -2.91 -7.33
C SER A 408 -29.81 -1.42 -7.39
N GLU A 409 -31.02 -1.11 -7.87
CA GLU A 409 -31.56 0.24 -7.92
C GLU A 409 -31.61 0.92 -6.55
N THR A 410 -32.00 0.18 -5.50
CA THR A 410 -32.06 0.65 -4.11
C THR A 410 -30.69 1.09 -3.59
N THR A 411 -29.63 0.36 -3.91
CA THR A 411 -28.26 0.72 -3.55
C THR A 411 -27.82 2.01 -4.27
N TRP A 412 -28.20 2.19 -5.54
CA TRP A 412 -27.93 3.44 -6.25
C TRP A 412 -28.70 4.63 -5.68
N GLU A 413 -29.98 4.46 -5.34
CA GLU A 413 -30.78 5.46 -4.64
C GLU A 413 -30.09 5.88 -3.33
N ASN A 414 -29.63 4.91 -2.54
CA ASN A 414 -28.88 5.13 -1.31
C ASN A 414 -27.58 5.91 -1.56
N ILE A 415 -26.78 5.50 -2.56
CA ILE A 415 -25.54 6.20 -2.95
C ILE A 415 -25.78 7.69 -3.18
N PHE A 416 -26.78 8.03 -3.99
CA PHE A 416 -27.04 9.43 -4.32
C PHE A 416 -27.51 10.20 -3.09
N ARG A 417 -28.39 9.62 -2.26
CA ARG A 417 -28.87 10.27 -1.03
C ARG A 417 -27.75 10.54 -0.03
N THR A 418 -26.83 9.58 0.12
CA THR A 418 -25.73 9.69 1.08
C THR A 418 -24.65 10.65 0.58
N LEU A 419 -24.31 10.63 -0.71
CA LEU A 419 -23.20 11.43 -1.26
C LEU A 419 -23.68 12.71 -1.96
N ASN A 420 -24.20 13.64 -1.18
CA ASN A 420 -24.76 14.91 -1.68
C ASN A 420 -23.73 15.80 -2.44
N SER A 421 -22.44 15.62 -2.17
CA SER A 421 -21.33 16.41 -2.71
C SER A 421 -20.75 15.83 -4.01
N LEU A 422 -21.35 14.76 -4.51
CA LEU A 422 -20.86 14.03 -5.68
C LEU A 422 -20.86 14.91 -6.93
N GLU A 423 -19.69 15.04 -7.59
CA GLU A 423 -19.51 15.80 -8.83
C GLU A 423 -19.26 14.91 -10.04
N ARG A 424 -18.51 13.82 -9.81
CA ARG A 424 -18.06 12.90 -10.85
C ARG A 424 -18.39 11.49 -10.44
N LEU A 425 -19.15 10.81 -11.30
CA LEU A 425 -19.46 9.40 -11.15
C LEU A 425 -18.83 8.61 -12.29
N HIS A 426 -18.04 7.62 -11.93
CA HIS A 426 -17.45 6.64 -12.83
C HIS A 426 -18.03 5.27 -12.48
N PHE A 427 -18.50 4.52 -13.47
CA PHE A 427 -18.86 3.13 -13.21
C PHE A 427 -18.58 2.18 -14.36
N ASP A 428 -18.37 0.91 -14.02
CA ASP A 428 -18.05 -0.19 -14.93
C ASP A 428 -18.78 -1.47 -14.51
N GLY A 429 -19.36 -2.19 -15.48
CA GLY A 429 -20.06 -3.46 -15.27
C GLY A 429 -21.47 -3.35 -14.66
N VAL A 430 -22.05 -2.15 -14.60
CA VAL A 430 -23.38 -1.92 -14.01
C VAL A 430 -24.42 -1.57 -15.08
N PRO A 431 -25.64 -2.15 -15.06
CA PRO A 431 -26.71 -1.79 -15.98
C PRO A 431 -27.13 -0.33 -15.79
N LEU A 432 -27.18 0.42 -16.89
CA LEU A 432 -27.57 1.84 -16.89
C LEU A 432 -28.91 2.09 -16.19
N HIS A 433 -29.87 1.18 -16.40
CA HIS A 433 -31.17 1.25 -15.78
C HIS A 433 -31.09 1.47 -14.26
N HIS A 434 -30.34 0.63 -13.54
CA HIS A 434 -30.29 0.73 -12.08
C HIS A 434 -29.69 2.06 -11.59
N VAL A 435 -28.67 2.58 -12.29
CA VAL A 435 -28.03 3.85 -11.93
C VAL A 435 -29.01 5.01 -12.10
N PHE A 436 -29.66 5.12 -13.26
CA PHE A 436 -30.53 6.25 -13.56
C PHE A 436 -31.90 6.13 -12.86
N SER A 437 -32.42 4.92 -12.66
CA SER A 437 -33.62 4.69 -11.83
C SER A 437 -33.33 5.04 -10.36
N GLY A 438 -32.17 4.66 -9.82
CA GLY A 438 -31.76 5.06 -8.48
C GLY A 438 -31.59 6.58 -8.34
N LEU A 439 -31.01 7.24 -9.35
CA LEU A 439 -30.92 8.72 -9.38
C LEU A 439 -32.29 9.39 -9.44
N MET A 440 -33.23 8.81 -10.21
CA MET A 440 -34.61 9.25 -10.28
C MET A 440 -35.30 9.10 -8.93
N ALA A 441 -35.29 7.91 -8.33
CA ALA A 441 -35.89 7.63 -7.03
C ALA A 441 -35.31 8.51 -5.90
N ALA A 442 -34.01 8.83 -5.96
CA ALA A 442 -33.38 9.73 -5.02
C ALA A 442 -33.84 11.19 -5.20
N SER A 443 -34.31 11.59 -6.39
CA SER A 443 -34.65 12.97 -6.75
C SER A 443 -36.16 13.27 -6.75
N THR A 444 -37.03 12.26 -6.76
CA THR A 444 -38.49 12.41 -6.85
C THR A 444 -39.18 12.55 -5.50
N LEU A 445 -38.44 12.52 -4.38
CA LEU A 445 -39.03 12.66 -3.05
C LEU A 445 -39.68 14.05 -2.90
N GLU A 446 -41.00 14.07 -2.65
CA GLU A 446 -41.83 15.29 -2.69
C GLU A 446 -41.23 16.43 -1.86
N GLY A 447 -41.04 17.59 -2.50
CA GLY A 447 -40.54 18.80 -1.86
C GLY A 447 -39.02 18.87 -1.66
N SER A 448 -38.25 17.82 -1.98
CA SER A 448 -36.79 17.84 -1.85
C SER A 448 -36.10 18.49 -3.06
N ALA A 449 -34.93 19.09 -2.81
CA ALA A 449 -34.03 19.50 -3.87
C ALA A 449 -33.53 18.26 -4.63
N VAL A 450 -33.27 18.38 -5.94
CA VAL A 450 -32.72 17.29 -6.74
C VAL A 450 -31.44 16.75 -6.09
N CYS A 451 -31.35 15.44 -6.01
CA CYS A 451 -30.24 14.77 -5.37
C CYS A 451 -28.91 15.00 -6.12
N CYS A 452 -27.79 15.04 -5.39
CA CYS A 452 -26.46 15.37 -5.89
C CYS A 452 -26.47 16.61 -6.83
N PRO A 453 -26.77 17.80 -6.31
CA PRO A 453 -26.90 19.01 -7.14
C PRO A 453 -25.61 19.37 -7.89
N ARG A 454 -24.46 18.94 -7.37
CA ARG A 454 -23.14 19.17 -7.97
C ARG A 454 -22.71 18.10 -8.98
N LEU A 455 -23.53 17.06 -9.21
CA LEU A 455 -23.19 16.01 -10.16
C LEU A 455 -23.17 16.60 -11.57
N THR A 456 -21.97 16.68 -12.15
CA THR A 456 -21.72 17.32 -13.45
C THR A 456 -21.22 16.33 -14.49
N SER A 457 -20.55 15.25 -14.09
CA SER A 457 -19.96 14.27 -15.02
C SER A 457 -20.34 12.83 -14.65
N ILE A 458 -20.80 12.08 -15.64
CA ILE A 458 -21.01 10.62 -15.55
C ILE A 458 -20.18 9.93 -16.65
N ASP A 459 -19.33 8.97 -16.30
CA ASP A 459 -18.51 8.18 -17.24
C ASP A 459 -18.70 6.67 -17.03
N ILE A 460 -19.07 5.99 -18.10
CA ILE A 460 -19.51 4.60 -18.12
C ILE A 460 -18.51 3.81 -18.97
N LYS A 461 -17.64 3.03 -18.31
CA LYS A 461 -16.43 2.47 -18.95
C LYS A 461 -16.65 1.17 -19.71
N SER A 462 -17.58 0.31 -19.32
CA SER A 462 -17.89 -0.92 -20.05
C SER A 462 -19.14 -1.59 -19.47
N THR A 463 -19.91 -2.27 -20.31
CA THR A 463 -20.88 -3.28 -19.88
C THR A 463 -20.26 -4.63 -20.21
N VAL A 464 -19.35 -5.11 -19.36
CA VAL A 464 -18.78 -6.45 -19.53
C VAL A 464 -19.83 -7.47 -19.10
N ASP A 465 -20.62 -7.95 -20.06
CA ASP A 465 -20.87 -9.39 -20.29
C ASP A 465 -21.92 -9.62 -21.40
N ASN A 466 -21.49 -10.36 -22.43
CA ASN A 466 -22.23 -11.34 -23.24
C ASN A 466 -23.39 -10.93 -24.18
N GLY A 467 -23.30 -9.77 -24.84
CA GLY A 467 -23.99 -9.58 -26.14
C GLY A 467 -25.19 -8.63 -26.15
N LEU A 468 -25.66 -8.17 -24.98
CA LEU A 468 -26.70 -7.13 -24.93
C LEU A 468 -26.04 -5.74 -24.84
N ARG A 469 -25.47 -5.27 -25.95
CA ARG A 469 -24.95 -3.89 -26.08
C ARG A 469 -26.06 -2.84 -26.30
N LEU A 470 -27.32 -3.26 -26.16
CA LEU A 470 -28.50 -2.46 -26.43
C LEU A 470 -28.99 -1.82 -25.15
N ILE A 471 -29.22 -0.50 -25.19
CA ILE A 471 -29.95 0.20 -24.14
C ILE A 471 -31.44 -0.04 -24.40
N PRO A 472 -32.15 -0.80 -23.53
CA PRO A 472 -33.57 -1.07 -23.71
C PRO A 472 -34.37 0.23 -23.81
N LYS A 473 -35.48 0.22 -24.57
CA LYS A 473 -36.32 1.42 -24.75
C LYS A 473 -36.77 2.04 -23.43
N GLY A 474 -37.13 1.22 -22.43
CA GLY A 474 -37.49 1.69 -21.09
C GLY A 474 -36.35 2.43 -20.40
N THR A 475 -35.12 1.92 -20.49
CA THR A 475 -33.92 2.59 -19.95
C THR A 475 -33.66 3.93 -20.61
N ARG A 476 -33.89 4.06 -21.93
CA ARG A 476 -33.75 5.34 -22.65
C ARG A 476 -34.69 6.40 -22.08
N SER A 477 -35.96 6.04 -21.80
CA SER A 477 -36.92 6.98 -21.19
C SER A 477 -36.43 7.45 -19.84
N ILE A 478 -36.07 6.51 -18.95
CA ILE A 478 -35.63 6.83 -17.59
C ILE A 478 -34.42 7.78 -17.61
N VAL A 479 -33.44 7.53 -18.48
CA VAL A 479 -32.27 8.41 -18.66
C VAL A 479 -32.70 9.81 -19.12
N LEU A 480 -33.59 9.92 -20.10
CA LEU A 480 -34.05 11.22 -20.58
C LEU A 480 -34.87 11.96 -19.52
N ASP A 481 -35.75 11.26 -18.82
CA ASP A 481 -36.66 11.84 -17.83
C ASP A 481 -35.89 12.43 -16.65
N ILE A 482 -34.89 11.71 -16.11
CA ILE A 482 -34.07 12.25 -15.01
C ILE A 482 -33.18 13.39 -15.47
N LEU A 483 -32.64 13.35 -16.70
CA LEU A 483 -31.84 14.45 -17.22
C LEU A 483 -32.67 15.70 -17.53
N ARG A 484 -33.91 15.55 -18.00
CA ARG A 484 -34.88 16.65 -18.13
C ARG A 484 -35.19 17.27 -16.78
N LEU A 485 -35.56 16.44 -15.79
CA LEU A 485 -35.84 16.88 -14.43
C LEU A 485 -34.65 17.69 -13.86
N ARG A 486 -33.42 17.20 -14.04
CA ARG A 486 -32.22 17.93 -13.64
C ARG A 486 -32.04 19.26 -14.39
N ALA A 487 -32.24 19.27 -15.70
CA ALA A 487 -32.07 20.46 -16.54
C ALA A 487 -33.11 21.55 -16.20
N GLU A 488 -34.38 21.18 -16.01
CA GLU A 488 -35.47 22.08 -15.58
C GLU A 488 -35.17 22.75 -14.23
N ARG A 489 -34.43 22.05 -13.37
CA ARG A 489 -34.01 22.53 -12.06
C ARG A 489 -32.63 23.22 -12.08
N GLY A 490 -32.04 23.46 -13.25
CA GLY A 490 -30.75 24.14 -13.40
C GLY A 490 -29.51 23.30 -13.05
N MET A 491 -29.65 21.98 -12.88
CA MET A 491 -28.58 21.05 -12.48
C MET A 491 -28.12 20.16 -13.64
N ARG A 492 -27.90 20.78 -14.80
CA ARG A 492 -27.53 20.11 -16.04
C ARG A 492 -26.19 19.40 -15.92
N LEU A 493 -26.08 18.17 -16.43
CA LEU A 493 -24.78 17.51 -16.58
C LEU A 493 -23.93 18.25 -17.61
N THR A 494 -22.66 18.50 -17.28
CA THR A 494 -21.69 19.04 -18.23
C THR A 494 -21.17 17.95 -19.14
N LYS A 495 -21.08 16.71 -18.66
CA LYS A 495 -20.49 15.59 -19.41
C LYS A 495 -21.19 14.26 -19.14
N LEU A 496 -21.52 13.56 -20.21
CA LEU A 496 -22.02 12.18 -20.17
C LEU A 496 -21.20 11.34 -21.15
N LYS A 497 -20.50 10.33 -20.65
CA LYS A 497 -19.67 9.43 -21.45
C LYS A 497 -20.12 7.98 -21.32
N PHE A 498 -20.38 7.31 -22.43
CA PHE A 498 -20.80 5.91 -22.45
C PHE A 498 -20.43 5.20 -23.75
N LYS A 499 -20.67 3.88 -23.83
CA LYS A 499 -20.47 3.07 -25.03
C LYS A 499 -21.83 2.55 -25.49
N ILE A 500 -22.12 2.63 -26.79
CA ILE A 500 -23.37 2.12 -27.40
C ILE A 500 -22.99 1.08 -28.46
N GLY A 501 -23.65 -0.08 -28.46
CA GLY A 501 -23.56 -1.05 -29.55
C GLY A 501 -24.41 -0.63 -30.74
N HIS A 502 -23.86 -0.71 -31.95
CA HIS A 502 -24.48 -0.12 -33.14
C HIS A 502 -25.42 -1.06 -33.92
N GLU A 503 -25.29 -2.39 -33.78
CA GLU A 503 -25.80 -3.31 -34.80
C GLU A 503 -27.19 -3.89 -34.54
N ASP A 504 -27.64 -3.99 -33.28
CA ASP A 504 -28.93 -4.64 -32.96
C ASP A 504 -29.93 -3.70 -32.28
N GLU A 505 -29.85 -2.38 -32.47
CA GLU A 505 -30.75 -1.44 -31.78
C GLU A 505 -32.23 -1.83 -31.97
N GLU A 506 -32.89 -2.13 -30.85
CA GLU A 506 -34.34 -2.36 -30.78
C GLU A 506 -35.04 -1.07 -31.24
N GLY A 507 -35.50 -1.03 -32.49
CA GLY A 507 -36.04 0.18 -33.16
C GLY A 507 -35.15 0.84 -34.21
N GLY A 508 -33.98 0.25 -34.51
CA GLY A 508 -33.08 0.64 -35.58
C GLY A 508 -32.22 1.88 -35.29
N PRO A 509 -31.26 2.22 -36.18
CA PRO A 509 -30.31 3.33 -36.01
C PRO A 509 -30.97 4.70 -35.79
N GLN A 510 -32.19 4.88 -36.31
CA GLN A 510 -32.95 6.12 -36.17
C GLN A 510 -33.35 6.39 -34.71
N LEU A 511 -33.72 5.35 -33.95
CA LEU A 511 -34.10 5.50 -32.55
C LEU A 511 -32.88 5.89 -31.69
N GLY A 512 -31.71 5.34 -32.00
CA GLY A 512 -30.44 5.72 -31.37
C GLY A 512 -30.04 7.16 -31.67
N GLN A 513 -30.17 7.60 -32.92
CA GLN A 513 -29.91 8.99 -33.30
C GLN A 513 -30.87 9.96 -32.62
N LYS A 514 -32.16 9.63 -32.53
CA LYS A 514 -33.15 10.44 -31.81
C LYS A 514 -32.77 10.58 -30.34
N PHE A 515 -32.47 9.46 -29.67
CA PHE A 515 -32.02 9.44 -28.28
C PHE A 515 -30.76 10.29 -28.06
N LEU A 516 -29.75 10.17 -28.94
CA LEU A 516 -28.53 10.99 -28.88
C LEU A 516 -28.79 12.48 -29.11
N GLY A 517 -29.72 12.83 -30.00
CA GLY A 517 -30.15 14.22 -30.23
C GLY A 517 -30.77 14.83 -28.97
N GLU A 518 -31.69 14.10 -28.35
CA GLU A 518 -32.30 14.52 -27.08
C GLU A 518 -31.27 14.63 -25.96
N LEU A 519 -30.35 13.66 -25.81
CA LEU A 519 -29.27 13.74 -24.83
C LEU A 519 -28.38 14.97 -24.99
N ARG A 520 -28.04 15.36 -26.23
CA ARG A 520 -27.22 16.57 -26.50
C ARG A 520 -27.94 17.86 -26.12
N SER A 521 -29.28 17.87 -26.17
CA SER A 521 -30.05 19.01 -25.66
C SER A 521 -30.01 19.11 -24.13
N LEU A 522 -29.83 17.98 -23.43
CA LEU A 522 -29.89 17.88 -21.97
C LEU A 522 -28.51 17.83 -21.29
N VAL A 523 -27.43 17.55 -22.02
CA VAL A 523 -26.06 17.43 -21.47
C VAL A 523 -25.12 18.31 -22.28
N GLY A 524 -24.17 19.01 -21.64
CA GLY A 524 -23.23 19.88 -22.36
C GLY A 524 -22.36 19.14 -23.37
N GLU A 525 -21.76 18.02 -22.95
CA GLU A 525 -20.93 17.16 -23.79
C GLU A 525 -21.41 15.70 -23.69
N VAL A 526 -21.79 15.12 -24.82
CA VAL A 526 -22.11 13.68 -24.94
C VAL A 526 -21.00 12.97 -25.70
N LYS A 527 -20.19 12.16 -25.00
CA LYS A 527 -19.14 11.33 -25.60
C LYS A 527 -19.61 9.89 -25.68
N TYR A 528 -19.80 9.38 -26.89
CA TYR A 528 -20.09 7.97 -27.09
C TYR A 528 -19.01 7.30 -27.94
N LYS A 529 -18.69 6.03 -27.65
CA LYS A 529 -17.90 5.18 -28.56
C LYS A 529 -18.83 4.12 -29.13
N ALA A 530 -18.95 4.11 -30.46
CA ALA A 530 -19.47 2.99 -31.20
C ALA A 530 -18.51 1.81 -31.02
N SER A 531 -18.99 0.70 -30.47
CA SER A 531 -18.20 -0.53 -30.45
C SER A 531 -18.35 -1.22 -31.81
N SER A 532 -17.33 -1.14 -32.66
CA SER A 532 -17.19 -2.04 -33.81
C SER A 532 -17.04 -3.47 -33.30
N TRP A 533 -17.72 -4.42 -33.94
CA TRP A 533 -17.59 -5.83 -33.61
C TRP A 533 -16.24 -6.40 -33.97
#